data_AF-A0A257Z767-F1
#
_entry.id   AF-A0A257Z767-F1
#
_cell.length_a   1.000
_cell.length_b   1.000
_cell.length_c   1.000
_cell.angle_alpha   90.00
_cell.angle_beta   90.00
_cell.angle_gamma   90.00
#
_symmetry.space_group_name_H-M   'P 1'
#
loop_
_entity.id
_entity.type
_entity.pdbx_description
1 polymer ?
#
loop_
_entity_poly.entity_id
_entity_poly.type
_entity_poly.pdbx_seq_one_letter_code
_entity_poly.pdbx_strand_id
1 'polypeptide(L)' 'KIKEFTGISDPYEAPTHAELVVDTENVDVDHCAHQVLLKLEQMGLIRA' A
#
# COMPACT_ATOMS: atom_id res chain seq x y z
N LYS A 1 14.73 21.09 13.72
CA LYS A 1 13.33 20.60 13.66
C LYS A 1 12.94 20.59 12.20
N ILE A 2 12.53 19.44 11.65
CA ILE A 2 12.02 19.36 10.27
C ILE A 2 10.64 20.02 10.28
N LYS A 3 10.40 20.98 9.39
CA LYS A 3 9.06 21.55 9.17
C LYS A 3 8.29 20.61 8.26
N GLU A 4 6.97 20.54 8.45
CA GLU A 4 6.07 19.85 7.52
C GLU A 4 6.34 18.33 7.41
N PHE A 5 6.56 17.69 8.57
CA PHE A 5 6.74 16.24 8.62
C PHE A 5 5.39 15.53 8.69
N THR A 6 5.05 14.82 7.61
CA THR A 6 3.80 14.05 7.48
C THR A 6 3.69 12.97 8.55
N GLY A 7 2.54 12.91 9.22
CA GLY A 7 2.28 12.05 10.38
C GLY A 7 2.76 12.62 11.72
N ILE A 8 3.46 13.76 11.75
CA ILE A 8 3.89 14.43 13.00
C ILE A 8 3.34 15.86 13.08
N SER A 9 3.77 16.74 12.17
CA SER A 9 3.28 18.13 12.12
C SER A 9 2.22 18.32 11.04
N ASP A 10 2.30 17.52 9.97
CA ASP A 10 1.36 17.56 8.86
C ASP A 10 0.53 16.27 8.88
N PRO A 11 -0.80 16.33 8.72
CA PRO A 11 -1.64 15.13 8.73
C PRO A 11 -1.40 14.26 7.48
N TYR A 12 -1.66 12.96 7.62
CA TYR A 12 -1.74 12.04 6.47
C TYR A 12 -3.22 11.71 6.21
N GLU A 13 -3.67 11.92 4.98
CA GLU A 13 -5.02 11.55 4.55
C GLU A 13 -4.98 10.16 3.92
N ALA A 14 -5.43 9.15 4.66
CA ALA A 14 -5.50 7.79 4.17
C ALA A 14 -6.48 7.68 2.99
N PRO A 15 -6.17 6.85 1.97
CA PRO A 15 -7.06 6.67 0.83
C PRO A 15 -8.39 6.06 1.25
N THR A 16 -9.51 6.65 0.81
CA THR A 16 -10.86 6.16 1.11
C THR A 16 -11.31 5.00 0.22
N HIS A 17 -10.72 4.89 -0.97
CA HIS A 17 -11.04 3.88 -1.98
C HIS A 17 -9.74 3.30 -2.57
N ALA A 18 -8.96 2.62 -1.74
CA ALA A 18 -7.77 1.93 -2.22
C ALA A 18 -8.14 0.63 -2.96
N GLU A 19 -7.51 0.37 -4.10
CA GLU A 19 -7.68 -0.87 -4.85
C GLU A 19 -7.11 -2.09 -4.12
N LEU A 20 -6.07 -1.86 -3.30
CA LEU A 20 -5.41 -2.81 -2.41
C LEU A 20 -4.80 -2.06 -1.22
N VAL A 21 -4.98 -2.59 -0.01
CA VAL A 21 -4.30 -2.15 1.22
C VAL A 21 -3.40 -3.29 1.68
N VAL A 22 -2.12 -2.99 1.94
CA VAL A 22 -1.14 -3.97 2.43
C VAL A 22 -0.71 -3.60 3.85
N ASP A 23 -0.68 -4.58 4.75
CA ASP A 23 -0.16 -4.43 6.11
C ASP A 23 1.31 -4.83 6.11
N THR A 24 2.21 -3.85 6.12
CA THR A 24 3.67 -4.12 6.14
C THR A 24 4.24 -4.30 7.54
N GLU A 25 3.42 -4.15 8.59
CA GLU A 25 3.86 -4.30 9.98
C GLU A 25 3.79 -5.77 10.43
N ASN A 26 2.70 -6.45 10.09
CA ASN A 26 2.44 -7.82 10.56
C ASN A 26 2.64 -8.91 9.49
N VAL A 27 2.88 -8.53 8.25
CA VAL A 27 2.95 -9.45 7.11
C VAL A 27 4.30 -9.32 6.41
N ASP A 28 4.89 -10.47 6.09
CA ASP A 28 6.15 -10.53 5.35
C ASP A 28 6.06 -9.83 3.99
N VAL A 29 7.18 -9.21 3.60
CA VAL A 29 7.30 -8.43 2.36
C VAL A 29 6.94 -9.27 1.13
N ASP A 30 7.37 -10.54 1.08
CA ASP A 30 7.07 -11.45 -0.05
C ASP A 30 5.56 -11.70 -0.19
N HIS A 31 4.84 -11.81 0.94
CA HIS A 31 3.40 -12.01 0.93
C HIS A 31 2.67 -10.72 0.50
N CYS A 32 3.14 -9.55 0.92
CA CYS A 32 2.63 -8.26 0.44
C CYS A 32 2.85 -8.10 -1.08
N ALA A 33 4.05 -8.43 -1.58
CA ALA A 33 4.35 -8.38 -3.01
C ALA A 33 3.45 -9.33 -3.81
N HIS A 34 3.23 -10.55 -3.30
CA HIS A 34 2.33 -11.51 -3.95
C HIS A 34 0.88 -11.00 -4.02
N GLN A 35 0.37 -10.34 -2.97
CA GLN A 35 -0.97 -9.72 -3.02
C GLN A 35 -1.08 -8.65 -4.11
N VAL A 36 -0.03 -7.85 -4.33
CA VAL A 36 0.02 -6.87 -5.41
C VAL A 36 -0.05 -7.55 -6.78
N LEU A 37 0.74 -8.61 -6.99
CA LEU A 37 0.74 -9.36 -8.26
C LEU A 37 -0.65 -9.96 -8.55
N LEU A 38 -1.26 -10.63 -7.56
CA LEU A 38 -2.60 -11.20 -7.70
C LEU A 38 -3.64 -10.13 -8.03
N LYS A 39 -3.54 -8.94 -7.42
CA LYS A 39 -4.44 -7.82 -7.73
C LYS A 39 -4.27 -7.35 -9.18
N LEU A 40 -3.04 -7.24 -9.66
CA LEU A 40 -2.75 -6.84 -11.04
C LEU A 40 -3.25 -7.88 -12.06
N GLU A 41 -3.13 -9.17 -11.75
CA GLU A 41 -3.69 -10.27 -12.56
C GLU A 41 -5.23 -10.19 -12.61
N GLN A 42 -5.89 -9.99 -11.46
CA GLN A 42 -7.35 -9.85 -11.40
C GLN A 42 -7.87 -8.65 -12.20
N MET A 43 -7.09 -7.58 -12.24
CA MET A 43 -7.39 -6.40 -13.05
C MET A 43 -7.06 -6.58 -14.54
N GLY A 44 -6.49 -7.73 -14.92
CA GLY A 44 -6.09 -8.03 -16.30
C GLY A 44 -4.91 -7.19 -16.80
N LEU A 45 -4.14 -6.60 -15.89
CA LEU A 45 -3.00 -5.73 -16.24
C LEU A 45 -1.74 -6.54 -16.56
N ILE A 46 -1.63 -7.74 -16.00
CA ILE A 46 -0.54 -8.70 -16.25
C ILE A 46 -1.11 -10.10 -16.48
N ARG A 47 -0.31 -10.97 -17.10
CA ARG A 47 -0.63 -12.40 -17.26
C ARG A 47 0.10 -13.21 -16.20
N ALA A 48 -0.56 -14.26 -15.72
CA ALA A 48 0.04 -15.29 -14.88
C ALA A 48 1.11 -16.10 -15.64
#